data_AF-B9XLS9-F1
#
_entry.id   AF-B9XLS9-F1
#
_cell.length_a   1.000
_cell.length_b   1.000
_cell.length_c   1.000
_cell.angle_alpha   90.00
_cell.angle_beta   90.00
_cell.angle_gamma   90.00
#
_symmetry.space_group_name_H-M   'P 1'
#
loop_
_entity.id
_entity.type
_entity.pdbx_description
1 polymer ?
#
loop_
_entity_poly.entity_id
_entity_poly.type
_entity_poly.pdbx_seq_one_letter_code
_entity_poly.pdbx_strand_id
1 'polypeptide(L)'
;MKTIIAVLLAAAVGFAAAYGYVVHQKDLQLKAQQAQWQSEKDGLDKQLADAQNKAGRIEKVTVQAAAAPVAPVKVSAQEWLDRLIKIQPGSGAGRIEKLREIVFCLGSLAETGQEAVPVIGAFLAKNEDVNYSSTETDNSDRRSRYGSGRRSSVTLDFTFPPSLRMGLFDALKLVGGEAAEKVLADALGTTGRGVEVAYLDHILDAMAPGKYRDLALTAAKDLLTHPPDIASPDKLDENSEDYLFSVLEKYKDTSFAAIAASLLIKANGQLNRAALKYLDNEQSVPTLYQAYNDSRLTNQWDKASIASRVLNYAGLNPQANQLFKDIVGNTNIDSRMRSFAVARLVGGNFGPTSSDTPTDPQQIIARQKLLTEIAPGFQEDPRMARAIVTTLDQLANQQNGGQTDPNQASVDPNAGGNNTTSGGNNPRSRSGRTRGGRTRGGNNAAPQPQDQSAGGDVIQ
;
A
#
# COMPACT_ATOMS: atom_id res chain seq x y z
N MET A 1 -7.86 68.77 -20.05
CA MET A 1 -6.82 67.87 -20.60
C MET A 1 -5.41 68.13 -20.07
N LYS A 2 -4.96 69.37 -19.82
CA LYS A 2 -3.60 69.64 -19.30
C LYS A 2 -3.33 69.18 -17.85
N THR A 3 -4.36 69.14 -16.99
CA THR A 3 -4.23 68.71 -15.59
C THR A 3 -4.16 67.19 -15.41
N ILE A 4 -4.80 66.42 -16.29
CA ILE A 4 -4.79 64.94 -16.23
C ILE A 4 -3.45 64.37 -16.71
N ILE A 5 -2.82 65.01 -17.71
CA ILE A 5 -1.48 64.61 -18.22
C ILE A 5 -0.39 64.89 -17.18
N ALA A 6 -0.49 65.98 -16.41
CA ALA A 6 0.47 66.31 -15.36
C ALA A 6 0.43 65.33 -14.17
N VAL A 7 -0.77 64.84 -13.81
CA VAL A 7 -0.93 63.85 -12.72
C VAL A 7 -0.42 62.46 -13.14
N LEU A 8 -0.61 62.06 -14.40
CA LEU A 8 -0.08 60.79 -14.92
C LEU A 8 1.46 60.81 -15.07
N LEU A 9 2.06 61.94 -15.45
CA LEU A 9 3.52 62.09 -15.50
C LEU A 9 4.15 62.10 -14.10
N ALA A 10 3.51 62.75 -13.12
CA ALA A 10 3.99 62.72 -11.74
C ALA A 10 3.91 61.32 -11.10
N ALA A 11 2.84 60.56 -11.41
CA ALA A 11 2.70 59.17 -10.96
C ALA A 11 3.72 58.22 -11.62
N ALA A 12 4.01 58.41 -12.92
CA ALA A 12 5.01 57.61 -13.63
C ALA A 12 6.45 57.86 -13.14
N VAL A 13 6.82 59.12 -12.85
CA VAL A 13 8.13 59.46 -12.28
C VAL A 13 8.27 58.96 -10.84
N GLY A 14 7.20 59.01 -10.04
CA GLY A 14 7.15 58.43 -8.69
C GLY A 14 7.34 56.91 -8.67
N PHE A 15 6.71 56.19 -9.61
CA PHE A 15 6.89 54.74 -9.75
C PHE A 15 8.30 54.36 -10.23
N ALA A 16 8.89 55.12 -11.15
CA ALA A 16 10.26 54.89 -11.62
C ALA A 16 11.32 55.12 -10.52
N ALA A 17 11.16 56.17 -9.70
CA ALA A 17 12.03 56.44 -8.57
C ALA A 17 11.90 55.38 -7.45
N ALA A 18 10.67 54.94 -7.15
CA ALA A 18 10.42 53.88 -6.17
C ALA A 18 10.96 52.52 -6.63
N TYR A 19 10.85 52.18 -7.92
CA TYR A 19 11.40 50.96 -8.49
C TYR A 19 12.94 50.96 -8.46
N GLY A 20 13.58 52.09 -8.81
CA GLY A 20 15.04 52.24 -8.72
C GLY A 20 15.60 52.08 -7.29
N TYR A 21 14.89 52.61 -6.29
CA TYR A 21 15.28 52.47 -4.87
C TYR A 21 15.17 51.01 -4.39
N VAL A 22 14.09 50.30 -4.76
CA VAL A 22 13.88 48.89 -4.39
C VAL A 22 14.89 47.97 -5.08
N VAL A 23 15.23 48.23 -6.35
CA VAL A 23 16.26 47.47 -7.07
C VAL A 23 17.65 47.71 -6.48
N HIS A 24 17.98 48.95 -6.10
CA HIS A 24 19.26 49.26 -5.44
C HIS A 24 19.37 48.64 -4.04
N GLN A 25 18.29 48.61 -3.25
CA GLN A 25 18.28 47.89 -1.97
C GLN A 25 18.47 46.38 -2.15
N LYS A 26 17.84 45.78 -3.17
CA LYS A 26 18.05 44.35 -3.46
C LYS A 26 19.46 44.05 -3.92
N ASP A 27 20.09 44.93 -4.69
CA ASP A 27 21.47 44.76 -5.14
C ASP A 27 22.48 44.88 -3.97
N LEU A 28 22.22 45.78 -3.01
CA LEU A 28 22.98 45.86 -1.75
C LEU A 28 22.76 44.63 -0.87
N GLN A 29 21.53 44.12 -0.78
CA GLN A 29 21.23 42.88 -0.06
C GLN A 29 21.90 41.67 -0.71
N LEU A 30 21.95 41.60 -2.05
CA LEU A 30 22.61 40.52 -2.78
C LEU A 30 24.13 40.56 -2.57
N LYS A 31 24.72 41.77 -2.60
CA LYS A 31 26.16 41.97 -2.31
C LYS A 31 26.49 41.63 -0.85
N ALA A 32 25.63 42.00 0.09
CA ALA A 32 25.79 41.63 1.51
C ALA A 32 25.66 40.11 1.71
N GLN A 33 24.69 39.46 1.05
CA GLN A 33 24.53 38.00 1.08
C GLN A 33 25.72 37.29 0.41
N GLN A 34 26.25 37.81 -0.69
CA GLN A 34 27.45 37.27 -1.32
C GLN A 34 28.69 37.44 -0.44
N ALA A 35 28.84 38.58 0.24
CA ALA A 35 29.93 38.79 1.19
C ALA A 35 29.82 37.85 2.40
N GLN A 36 28.60 37.62 2.92
CA GLN A 36 28.34 36.65 3.98
C GLN A 36 28.65 35.22 3.51
N TRP A 37 28.18 34.84 2.32
CA TRP A 37 28.45 33.53 1.72
C TRP A 37 29.95 33.29 1.52
N GLN A 38 30.70 34.30 1.05
CA GLN A 38 32.15 34.18 0.90
C GLN A 38 32.85 34.05 2.25
N SER A 39 32.42 34.80 3.27
CA SER A 39 32.96 34.66 4.63
C SER A 39 32.66 33.29 5.24
N GLU A 40 31.47 32.73 4.99
CA GLU A 40 31.13 31.37 5.41
C GLU A 40 31.96 30.33 4.65
N LYS A 41 32.15 30.51 3.34
CA LYS A 41 32.99 29.63 2.53
C LYS A 41 34.44 29.65 3.01
N ASP A 42 35.03 30.81 3.24
CA ASP A 42 36.40 30.93 3.77
C ASP A 42 36.51 30.33 5.18
N GLY A 43 35.46 30.46 5.99
CA GLY A 43 35.37 29.84 7.32
C GLY A 43 35.31 28.32 7.23
N LEU A 44 34.52 27.77 6.30
CA LEU A 44 34.40 26.34 6.04
C LEU A 44 35.68 25.77 5.41
N ASP A 45 36.33 26.49 4.50
CA ASP A 45 37.59 26.08 3.89
C ASP A 45 38.73 26.06 4.94
N LYS A 46 38.75 27.01 5.88
CA LYS A 46 39.65 26.96 7.05
C LYS A 46 39.33 25.78 7.97
N GLN A 47 38.06 25.51 8.25
CA GLN A 47 37.66 24.36 9.05
C GLN A 47 38.00 23.03 8.35
N LEU A 48 37.88 22.98 7.02
CA LEU A 48 38.26 21.84 6.21
C LEU A 48 39.77 21.64 6.23
N ALA A 49 40.56 22.72 6.09
CA ALA A 49 42.01 22.68 6.20
C ALA A 49 42.46 22.26 7.61
N ASP A 50 41.83 22.77 8.67
CA ASP A 50 42.10 22.37 10.06
C ASP A 50 41.68 20.92 10.33
N ALA A 51 40.56 20.46 9.76
CA ALA A 51 40.11 19.08 9.84
C ALA A 51 41.03 18.13 9.04
N GLN A 52 41.53 18.56 7.88
CA GLN A 52 42.50 17.82 7.07
C GLN A 52 43.88 17.80 7.75
N ASN A 53 44.31 18.89 8.38
CA ASN A 53 45.55 18.94 9.16
C ASN A 53 45.46 18.10 10.44
N LYS A 54 44.26 17.98 11.05
CA LYS A 54 43.98 17.02 12.13
C LYS A 54 43.89 15.57 11.62
N ALA A 55 43.35 15.34 10.42
CA ALA A 55 43.29 14.03 9.77
C ALA A 55 44.65 13.57 9.18
N GLY A 56 45.57 14.49 8.93
CA GLY A 56 46.97 14.22 8.54
C GLY A 56 47.81 13.60 9.66
N ARG A 57 47.22 13.43 10.85
CA ARG A 57 47.80 12.74 12.01
C ARG A 57 47.12 11.40 12.27
N ILE A 58 46.75 10.67 11.21
CA ILE A 58 46.64 9.22 11.31
C ILE A 58 48.07 8.69 11.19
N GLU A 59 48.71 8.42 12.33
CA GLU A 59 49.79 7.44 12.34
C GLU A 59 49.20 6.17 11.76
N LYS A 60 49.57 5.84 10.51
CA LYS A 60 49.46 4.46 10.06
C LYS A 60 50.32 3.67 11.03
N VAL A 61 49.68 3.00 11.98
CA VAL A 61 50.30 1.86 12.65
C VAL A 61 50.57 0.86 11.53
N THR A 62 51.76 0.95 10.96
CA THR A 62 52.31 -0.14 10.16
C THR A 62 52.57 -1.23 11.18
N VAL A 63 51.57 -2.07 11.43
CA VAL A 63 51.84 -3.38 12.02
C VAL A 63 52.67 -4.09 10.97
N GLN A 64 53.99 -4.01 11.12
CA GLN A 64 54.90 -4.91 10.44
C GLN A 64 54.65 -6.26 11.10
N ALA A 65 53.64 -6.96 10.59
CA ALA A 65 53.41 -8.35 10.91
C ALA A 65 54.70 -9.07 10.48
N ALA A 66 55.51 -9.46 11.47
CA ALA A 66 56.47 -10.51 11.27
C ALA A 66 55.72 -11.66 10.60
N ALA A 67 56.15 -12.01 9.39
CA ALA A 67 55.60 -13.09 8.62
C ALA A 67 55.82 -14.41 9.37
N ALA A 68 54.88 -14.76 10.24
CA ALA A 68 54.48 -16.13 10.45
C ALA A 68 53.36 -16.40 9.45
N PRO A 69 53.41 -17.50 8.67
CA PRO A 69 52.30 -17.88 7.81
C PRO A 69 51.18 -18.42 8.69
N VAL A 70 50.45 -17.53 9.35
CA VAL A 70 49.13 -17.86 9.88
C VAL A 70 48.20 -17.54 8.73
N ALA A 71 47.94 -18.53 7.87
CA ALA A 71 46.84 -18.43 6.94
C ALA A 71 45.61 -17.98 7.76
N PRO A 72 44.91 -16.89 7.39
CA PRO A 72 43.70 -16.52 8.09
C PRO A 72 42.80 -17.75 8.04
N VAL A 73 42.33 -18.20 9.21
CA VAL A 73 41.33 -19.27 9.30
C VAL A 73 40.10 -18.74 8.57
N LYS A 74 39.98 -19.05 7.29
CA LYS A 74 38.80 -18.74 6.50
C LYS A 74 37.69 -19.60 7.07
N VAL A 75 36.78 -18.97 7.82
CA VAL A 75 35.54 -19.62 8.25
C VAL A 75 34.84 -20.13 7.00
N SER A 76 34.55 -21.42 6.96
CA SER A 76 33.99 -22.06 5.77
C SER A 76 32.52 -21.66 5.55
N ALA A 77 32.02 -21.80 4.32
CA ALA A 77 30.60 -21.59 4.02
C ALA A 77 29.67 -22.43 4.92
N GLN A 78 30.07 -23.67 5.23
CA GLN A 78 29.31 -24.54 6.13
C GLN A 78 29.26 -23.98 7.56
N GLU A 79 30.37 -23.46 8.08
CA GLU A 79 30.41 -22.89 9.42
C GLU A 79 29.54 -21.63 9.53
N TRP A 80 29.46 -20.81 8.48
CA TRP A 80 28.53 -19.66 8.44
C TRP A 80 27.07 -20.10 8.44
N LEU A 81 26.73 -21.12 7.63
CA LEU A 81 25.38 -21.68 7.60
C LEU A 81 24.99 -22.29 8.95
N ASP A 82 25.88 -23.05 9.59
CA ASP A 82 25.63 -23.67 10.89
C ASP A 82 25.42 -22.64 12.00
N ARG A 83 26.06 -21.46 11.91
CA ARG A 83 25.80 -20.34 12.80
C ARG A 83 24.40 -19.77 12.57
N LEU A 84 24.04 -19.51 11.32
CA LEU A 84 22.73 -18.98 10.95
C LEU A 84 21.58 -19.86 11.45
N ILE A 85 21.70 -21.18 11.32
CA ILE A 85 20.69 -22.15 11.79
C ILE A 85 20.45 -22.03 13.31
N LYS A 86 21.49 -21.69 14.09
CA LYS A 86 21.43 -21.62 15.55
C LYS A 86 20.93 -20.28 16.09
N ILE A 87 20.89 -19.23 15.27
CA ILE A 87 20.49 -17.90 15.73
C ILE A 87 18.97 -17.88 15.95
N GLN A 88 18.57 -17.45 17.15
CA GLN A 88 17.18 -17.16 17.50
C GLN A 88 17.09 -15.70 17.97
N PRO A 89 16.52 -14.78 17.16
CA PRO A 89 16.53 -13.35 17.47
C PRO A 89 15.73 -12.95 18.71
N GLY A 90 14.84 -13.81 19.23
CA GLY A 90 14.03 -13.51 20.40
C GLY A 90 13.22 -12.20 20.27
N SER A 91 12.92 -11.55 21.40
CA SER A 91 12.27 -10.24 21.48
C SER A 91 13.11 -9.22 22.26
N GLY A 92 12.80 -7.93 22.12
CA GLY A 92 13.44 -6.85 22.88
C GLY A 92 14.80 -6.39 22.34
N ALA A 93 15.61 -5.76 23.20
CA ALA A 93 16.85 -5.07 22.81
C ALA A 93 17.92 -6.00 22.19
N GLY A 94 18.04 -7.24 22.69
CA GLY A 94 18.96 -8.24 22.14
C GLY A 94 18.60 -8.71 20.72
N ARG A 95 17.38 -8.45 20.26
CA ARG A 95 16.94 -8.81 18.91
C ARG A 95 17.73 -8.09 17.83
N ILE A 96 17.98 -6.80 18.00
CA ILE A 96 18.70 -6.01 16.99
C ILE A 96 20.14 -6.49 16.84
N GLU A 97 20.77 -6.91 17.94
CA GLU A 97 22.11 -7.51 17.91
C GLU A 97 22.11 -8.81 17.11
N LYS A 98 21.12 -9.68 17.34
CA LYS A 98 20.96 -10.94 16.59
C LYS A 98 20.61 -10.73 15.12
N LEU A 99 19.80 -9.74 14.78
CA LEU A 99 19.53 -9.40 13.38
C LEU A 99 20.78 -8.90 12.66
N ARG A 100 21.63 -8.10 13.34
CA ARG A 100 22.92 -7.69 12.78
C ARG A 100 23.86 -8.89 12.60
N GLU A 101 23.86 -9.82 13.56
CA GLU A 101 24.61 -11.08 13.45
C GLU A 101 24.15 -11.89 12.23
N ILE A 102 22.83 -12.02 12.01
CA ILE A 102 22.27 -12.68 10.82
C ILE A 102 22.74 -12.01 9.54
N VAL A 103 22.59 -10.69 9.42
CA VAL A 103 23.00 -9.94 8.22
C VAL A 103 24.50 -10.07 7.98
N PHE A 104 25.30 -10.01 9.04
CA PHE A 104 26.74 -10.23 8.95
C PHE A 104 27.07 -11.63 8.42
N CYS A 105 26.49 -12.68 8.99
CA CYS A 105 26.73 -14.05 8.56
C CYS A 105 26.27 -14.30 7.12
N LEU A 106 25.11 -13.77 6.70
CA LEU A 106 24.64 -13.86 5.31
C LEU A 106 25.58 -13.13 4.35
N GLY A 107 26.05 -11.93 4.72
CA GLY A 107 27.04 -11.18 3.96
C GLY A 107 28.36 -11.94 3.80
N SER A 108 28.91 -12.48 4.89
CA SER A 108 30.13 -13.30 4.85
C SER A 108 29.96 -14.59 4.04
N LEU A 109 28.78 -15.20 4.08
CA LEU A 109 28.46 -16.35 3.24
C LEU A 109 28.44 -15.97 1.77
N ALA A 110 27.86 -14.82 1.40
CA ALA A 110 27.88 -14.32 0.03
C ALA A 110 29.30 -13.93 -0.45
N GLU A 111 30.13 -13.34 0.43
CA GLU A 111 31.53 -13.00 0.16
C GLU A 111 32.42 -14.23 -0.10
N THR A 112 32.00 -15.41 0.39
CA THR A 112 32.66 -16.69 0.07
C THR A 112 32.49 -17.05 -1.42
N GLY A 113 31.53 -16.43 -2.12
CA GLY A 113 31.36 -16.53 -3.57
C GLY A 113 30.86 -17.90 -4.02
N GLN A 114 31.41 -18.40 -5.14
CA GLN A 114 30.93 -19.62 -5.78
C GLN A 114 31.09 -20.89 -4.90
N GLU A 115 32.00 -20.86 -3.92
CA GLU A 115 32.17 -21.97 -2.95
C GLU A 115 30.96 -22.11 -2.01
N ALA A 116 30.18 -21.05 -1.79
CA ALA A 116 28.98 -21.10 -0.94
C ALA A 116 27.77 -21.70 -1.65
N VAL A 117 27.69 -21.62 -2.98
CA VAL A 117 26.54 -22.09 -3.78
C VAL A 117 26.14 -23.53 -3.47
N PRO A 118 27.04 -24.54 -3.49
CA PRO A 118 26.65 -25.93 -3.21
C PRO A 118 26.18 -26.12 -1.75
N VAL A 119 26.76 -25.38 -0.79
CA VAL A 119 26.36 -25.45 0.61
C VAL A 119 24.95 -24.89 0.81
N ILE A 120 24.67 -23.73 0.22
CA ILE A 120 23.35 -23.11 0.27
C ILE A 120 22.33 -24.00 -0.45
N GLY A 121 22.66 -24.48 -1.65
CA GLY A 121 21.76 -25.34 -2.43
C GLY A 121 21.39 -26.63 -1.71
N ALA A 122 22.35 -27.27 -1.03
CA ALA A 122 22.08 -28.48 -0.24
C ALA A 122 21.14 -28.22 0.94
N PHE A 123 21.20 -27.04 1.56
CA PHE A 123 20.26 -26.65 2.60
C PHE A 123 18.87 -26.37 2.02
N LEU A 124 18.78 -25.56 0.96
CA LEU A 124 17.51 -25.19 0.34
C LEU A 124 16.73 -26.40 -0.18
N ALA A 125 17.43 -27.41 -0.71
CA ALA A 125 16.83 -28.66 -1.19
C ALA A 125 16.11 -29.48 -0.10
N LYS A 126 16.39 -29.23 1.18
CA LYS A 126 15.69 -29.91 2.30
C LYS A 126 14.31 -29.33 2.56
N ASN A 127 14.00 -28.15 2.02
CA ASN A 127 12.77 -27.40 2.33
C ASN A 127 12.55 -27.15 3.84
N GLU A 128 13.64 -27.06 4.60
CA GLU A 128 13.65 -26.66 6.00
C GLU A 128 13.89 -25.15 6.12
N ASP A 129 13.29 -24.51 7.13
CA ASP A 129 13.46 -23.07 7.39
C ASP A 129 13.69 -22.76 8.87
N VAL A 130 14.30 -21.61 9.14
CA VAL A 130 14.45 -21.04 10.48
C VAL A 130 13.81 -19.66 10.49
N ASN A 131 12.76 -19.50 11.29
CA ASN A 131 12.05 -18.24 11.40
C ASN A 131 12.85 -17.22 12.23
N TYR A 132 13.08 -16.03 11.66
CA TYR A 132 13.77 -14.90 12.30
C TYR A 132 12.82 -13.75 12.70
N SER A 133 11.53 -13.86 12.38
CA SER A 133 10.51 -12.92 12.81
C SER A 133 10.29 -13.02 14.34
N SER A 134 9.98 -11.89 14.99
CA SER A 134 9.61 -11.92 16.40
C SER A 134 8.16 -12.38 16.56
N THR A 135 7.93 -13.28 17.51
CA THR A 135 6.58 -13.69 17.95
C THR A 135 5.83 -12.55 18.62
N GLU A 136 6.54 -11.61 19.26
CA GLU A 136 5.96 -10.47 19.96
C GLU A 136 6.04 -9.17 19.14
N THR A 137 4.85 -8.61 18.87
CA THR A 137 4.61 -7.21 18.45
C THR A 137 5.21 -6.76 17.12
N ASP A 138 4.57 -7.15 16.02
CA ASP A 138 4.20 -6.16 15.00
C ASP A 138 2.74 -5.75 15.25
N ASN A 139 2.58 -4.76 16.13
CA ASN A 139 1.29 -4.14 16.45
C ASN A 139 0.76 -3.28 15.29
N SER A 140 1.48 -3.24 14.16
CA SER A 140 1.06 -2.69 12.87
C SER A 140 -0.10 -3.49 12.27
N ASP A 141 -0.15 -4.81 12.47
CA ASP A 141 -1.19 -5.67 11.88
C ASP A 141 -2.52 -5.61 12.64
N ARG A 142 -2.50 -5.35 13.95
CA ARG A 142 -3.75 -5.19 14.71
C ARG A 142 -4.52 -3.92 14.32
N ARG A 143 -3.84 -2.89 13.79
CA ARG A 143 -4.49 -1.71 13.19
C ARG A 143 -5.06 -1.98 11.80
N SER A 144 -4.68 -3.08 11.14
CA SER A 144 -5.20 -3.46 9.82
C SER A 144 -6.57 -4.14 9.91
N ARG A 145 -6.92 -4.76 11.05
CA ARG A 145 -8.24 -5.41 11.25
C ARG A 145 -9.43 -4.44 11.31
N TYR A 146 -9.21 -3.17 11.63
CA TYR A 146 -10.27 -2.17 11.75
C TYR A 146 -9.90 -0.91 10.97
N GLY A 147 -10.08 -0.95 9.65
CA GLY A 147 -10.19 0.26 8.85
C GLY A 147 -8.96 0.67 8.06
N SER A 148 -8.64 -0.07 7.00
CA SER A 148 -8.16 0.57 5.77
C SER A 148 -8.29 -0.39 4.60
N GLY A 149 -9.09 -0.02 3.59
CA GLY A 149 -9.10 -0.63 2.25
C GLY A 149 -7.81 -0.39 1.48
N ARG A 150 -6.66 -0.33 2.16
CA ARG A 150 -5.34 -0.29 1.53
C ARG A 150 -4.94 -1.73 1.29
N ARG A 151 -5.18 -2.16 0.04
CA ARG A 151 -4.47 -3.20 -0.72
C ARG A 151 -3.68 -4.16 0.17
N SER A 152 -4.10 -5.43 0.23
CA SER A 152 -3.22 -6.55 0.58
C SER A 152 -1.99 -6.48 -0.31
N SER A 153 -1.01 -5.70 0.11
CA SER A 153 0.20 -5.43 -0.63
C SER A 153 1.15 -6.49 -0.16
N VAL A 154 1.22 -7.56 -0.94
CA VAL A 154 2.34 -8.50 -0.97
C VAL A 154 3.63 -7.68 -0.75
N THR A 155 4.26 -7.89 0.41
CA THR A 155 5.48 -7.18 0.79
C THR A 155 6.63 -8.11 0.53
N LEU A 156 7.50 -7.72 -0.40
CA LEU A 156 8.71 -8.46 -0.74
C LEU A 156 9.97 -7.67 -0.37
N ASP A 157 9.83 -6.46 0.16
CA ASP A 157 10.95 -5.61 0.59
C ASP A 157 11.08 -5.70 2.12
N PHE A 158 12.05 -6.49 2.56
CA PHE A 158 12.30 -6.73 3.98
C PHE A 158 13.60 -6.07 4.39
N THR A 159 13.57 -5.24 5.44
CA THR A 159 14.79 -4.64 5.99
C THR A 159 15.74 -5.69 6.57
N PHE A 160 15.19 -6.76 7.14
CA PHE A 160 15.92 -7.94 7.60
C PHE A 160 15.19 -9.17 7.07
N PRO A 161 15.90 -10.22 6.65
CA PRO A 161 15.25 -11.42 6.15
C PRO A 161 14.36 -12.04 7.25
N PRO A 162 13.08 -12.32 6.95
CA PRO A 162 12.15 -12.85 7.94
C PRO A 162 12.43 -14.31 8.30
N SER A 163 13.21 -15.01 7.49
CA SER A 163 13.66 -16.37 7.74
C SER A 163 15.02 -16.66 7.08
N LEU A 164 15.63 -17.79 7.46
CA LEU A 164 16.92 -18.23 6.91
C LEU A 164 16.83 -18.45 5.41
N ARG A 165 15.82 -19.17 4.91
CA ARG A 165 15.69 -19.44 3.47
C ARG A 165 15.62 -18.15 2.65
N MET A 166 14.82 -17.18 3.10
CA MET A 166 14.71 -15.87 2.43
C MET A 166 16.06 -15.14 2.40
N GLY A 167 16.80 -15.15 3.51
CA GLY A 167 18.15 -14.58 3.55
C GLY A 167 19.15 -15.30 2.65
N LEU A 168 19.04 -16.63 2.50
CA LEU A 168 19.89 -17.42 1.61
C LEU A 168 19.61 -17.13 0.12
N PHE A 169 18.37 -16.79 -0.24
CA PHE A 169 18.05 -16.36 -1.60
C PHE A 169 18.77 -15.04 -1.95
N ASP A 170 18.78 -14.07 -1.03
CA ASP A 170 19.55 -12.84 -1.18
C ASP A 170 21.06 -13.12 -1.25
N ALA A 171 21.57 -14.03 -0.41
CA ALA A 171 22.98 -14.42 -0.46
C ALA A 171 23.36 -15.01 -1.83
N LEU A 172 22.54 -15.89 -2.40
CA LEU A 172 22.75 -16.42 -3.76
C LEU A 172 22.66 -15.34 -4.83
N LYS A 173 21.72 -14.40 -4.70
CA LYS A 173 21.63 -13.24 -5.61
C LYS A 173 22.91 -12.40 -5.59
N LEU A 174 23.49 -12.17 -4.41
CA LEU A 174 24.74 -11.44 -4.24
C LEU A 174 25.96 -12.20 -4.78
N VAL A 175 26.00 -13.53 -4.61
CA VAL A 175 27.04 -14.39 -5.21
C VAL A 175 26.96 -14.32 -6.74
N GLY A 176 25.74 -14.41 -7.29
CA GLY A 176 25.47 -14.34 -8.72
C GLY A 176 26.05 -15.50 -9.54
N GLY A 177 25.96 -15.36 -10.85
CA GLY A 177 26.42 -16.38 -11.81
C GLY A 177 25.43 -17.52 -12.02
N GLU A 178 25.69 -18.33 -13.05
CA GLU A 178 24.76 -19.37 -13.53
C GLU A 178 24.49 -20.46 -12.48
N ALA A 179 25.48 -20.80 -11.65
CA ALA A 179 25.31 -21.79 -10.60
C ALA A 179 24.34 -21.31 -9.50
N ALA A 180 24.46 -20.05 -9.06
CA ALA A 180 23.55 -19.48 -8.07
C ALA A 180 22.14 -19.29 -8.64
N GLU A 181 22.05 -18.81 -9.88
CA GLU A 181 20.79 -18.67 -10.61
C GLU A 181 20.06 -20.02 -10.74
N LYS A 182 20.78 -21.10 -11.04
CA LYS A 182 20.21 -22.44 -11.09
C LYS A 182 19.67 -22.90 -9.74
N VAL A 183 20.41 -22.69 -8.64
CA VAL A 183 19.93 -23.07 -7.29
C VAL A 183 18.66 -22.31 -6.92
N LEU A 184 18.57 -21.01 -7.25
CA LEU A 184 17.36 -20.21 -7.04
C LEU A 184 16.18 -20.72 -7.88
N ALA A 185 16.42 -21.12 -9.13
CA ALA A 185 15.40 -21.70 -9.99
C ALA A 185 14.93 -23.08 -9.48
N ASP A 186 15.85 -23.93 -9.02
CA ASP A 186 15.54 -25.22 -8.42
C ASP A 186 14.69 -25.02 -7.14
N ALA A 187 15.02 -24.02 -6.31
CA ALA A 187 14.21 -23.65 -5.15
C ALA A 187 12.81 -23.15 -5.55
N LEU A 188 12.69 -22.35 -6.62
CA LEU A 188 11.40 -21.87 -7.12
C LEU A 188 10.51 -23.03 -7.59
N GLY A 189 11.10 -24.05 -8.22
CA GLY A 189 10.38 -25.23 -8.69
C GLY A 189 10.01 -26.25 -7.60
N THR A 190 10.55 -26.12 -6.38
CA THR A 190 10.39 -27.13 -5.32
C THR A 190 9.85 -26.57 -4.00
N THR A 191 9.75 -25.24 -3.85
CA THR A 191 9.19 -24.62 -2.65
C THR A 191 7.70 -24.87 -2.51
N GLY A 192 7.25 -25.12 -1.27
CA GLY A 192 5.84 -25.25 -0.92
C GLY A 192 5.18 -23.93 -0.48
N ARG A 193 5.90 -22.80 -0.48
CA ARG A 193 5.44 -21.56 0.15
C ARG A 193 5.20 -20.46 -0.87
N GLY A 194 4.00 -19.88 -0.87
CA GLY A 194 3.63 -18.85 -1.85
C GLY A 194 4.46 -17.58 -1.80
N VAL A 195 4.88 -17.16 -0.60
CA VAL A 195 5.79 -16.02 -0.42
C VAL A 195 7.16 -16.26 -1.06
N GLU A 196 7.70 -17.48 -0.97
CA GLU A 196 8.97 -17.83 -1.58
C GLU A 196 8.84 -17.82 -3.10
N VAL A 197 7.73 -18.32 -3.67
CA VAL A 197 7.47 -18.24 -5.12
C VAL A 197 7.52 -16.80 -5.61
N ALA A 198 6.79 -15.88 -4.97
CA ALA A 198 6.77 -14.48 -5.37
C ALA A 198 8.14 -13.79 -5.18
N TYR A 199 8.86 -14.13 -4.11
CA TYR A 199 10.16 -13.56 -3.81
C TYR A 199 11.27 -14.06 -4.74
N LEU A 200 11.31 -15.36 -5.00
CA LEU A 200 12.23 -15.98 -5.95
C LEU A 200 11.98 -15.50 -7.37
N ASP A 201 10.71 -15.36 -7.78
CA ASP A 201 10.34 -14.73 -9.05
C ASP A 201 10.92 -13.30 -9.16
N HIS A 202 10.78 -12.50 -8.11
CA HIS A 202 11.36 -11.15 -8.09
C HIS A 202 12.90 -11.16 -8.21
N ILE A 203 13.58 -12.05 -7.49
CA ILE A 203 15.04 -12.17 -7.54
C ILE A 203 15.52 -12.64 -8.91
N LEU A 204 14.94 -13.73 -9.41
CA LEU A 204 15.33 -14.35 -10.69
C LEU A 204 15.05 -13.42 -11.86
N ASP A 205 13.95 -12.67 -11.85
CA ASP A 205 13.63 -11.67 -12.88
C ASP A 205 14.59 -10.47 -12.83
N ALA A 206 15.13 -10.13 -11.66
CA ALA A 206 16.18 -9.12 -11.54
C ALA A 206 17.55 -9.62 -12.06
N MET A 207 17.86 -10.92 -11.90
CA MET A 207 19.11 -11.53 -12.36
C MET A 207 19.08 -11.86 -13.86
N ALA A 208 17.97 -12.41 -14.34
CA ALA A 208 17.75 -12.86 -15.71
C ALA A 208 16.31 -12.53 -16.15
N PRO A 209 16.06 -11.27 -16.58
CA PRO A 209 14.72 -10.78 -16.90
C PRO A 209 13.94 -11.68 -17.84
N GLY A 210 12.74 -12.08 -17.40
CA GLY A 210 11.80 -12.90 -18.16
C GLY A 210 12.18 -14.38 -18.34
N LYS A 211 13.41 -14.80 -18.03
CA LYS A 211 13.89 -16.17 -18.28
C LYS A 211 13.09 -17.22 -17.51
N TYR A 212 12.66 -16.90 -16.28
CA TYR A 212 12.00 -17.83 -15.37
C TYR A 212 10.49 -17.65 -15.26
N ARG A 213 9.89 -16.84 -16.14
CA ARG A 213 8.45 -16.53 -16.14
C ARG A 213 7.59 -17.80 -16.10
N ASP A 214 7.83 -18.74 -16.99
CA ASP A 214 6.98 -19.93 -17.10
C ASP A 214 7.11 -20.86 -15.89
N LEU A 215 8.31 -20.92 -15.29
CA LEU A 215 8.54 -21.65 -14.05
C LEU A 215 7.78 -21.01 -12.88
N ALA A 216 7.86 -19.69 -12.72
CA ALA A 216 7.13 -18.96 -11.68
C ALA A 216 5.61 -19.12 -11.82
N LEU A 217 5.09 -19.01 -13.05
CA LEU A 217 3.67 -19.24 -13.33
C LEU A 217 3.25 -20.67 -13.03
N THR A 218 4.09 -21.66 -13.38
CA THR A 218 3.80 -23.07 -13.11
C THR A 218 3.75 -23.34 -11.60
N ALA A 219 4.77 -22.91 -10.86
CA ALA A 219 4.82 -23.06 -9.40
C ALA A 219 3.64 -22.35 -8.71
N ALA A 220 3.30 -21.13 -9.16
CA ALA A 220 2.19 -20.38 -8.59
C ALA A 220 0.84 -21.10 -8.77
N LYS A 221 0.58 -21.61 -9.99
CA LYS A 221 -0.65 -22.33 -10.30
C LYS A 221 -0.73 -23.65 -9.55
N ASP A 222 0.37 -24.40 -9.51
CA ASP A 222 0.42 -25.70 -8.83
C ASP A 222 0.08 -25.56 -7.35
N LEU A 223 0.71 -24.62 -6.63
CA LEU A 223 0.41 -24.37 -5.21
C LEU A 223 -1.01 -23.82 -4.96
N LEU A 224 -1.59 -23.08 -5.91
CA LEU A 224 -2.99 -22.65 -5.81
C LEU A 224 -3.97 -23.83 -5.98
N THR A 225 -3.64 -24.82 -6.80
CA THR A 225 -4.46 -26.01 -7.04
C THR A 225 -4.24 -27.13 -6.02
N HIS A 226 -3.01 -27.25 -5.53
CA HIS A 226 -2.52 -28.33 -4.70
C HIS A 226 -1.74 -27.74 -3.52
N PRO A 227 -2.41 -26.97 -2.63
CA PRO A 227 -1.74 -26.37 -1.49
C PRO A 227 -1.18 -27.48 -0.58
N PRO A 228 0.12 -27.44 -0.23
CA PRO A 228 0.72 -28.45 0.62
C PRO A 228 0.30 -28.27 2.09
N ASP A 229 0.28 -29.37 2.84
CA ASP A 229 0.15 -29.33 4.30
C ASP A 229 1.48 -28.88 4.93
N ILE A 230 1.49 -27.67 5.48
CA ILE A 230 2.66 -27.13 6.17
C ILE A 230 2.62 -27.59 7.63
N ALA A 231 3.58 -28.42 8.05
CA ALA A 231 3.60 -29.03 9.38
C ALA A 231 3.67 -28.01 10.54
N SER A 232 4.35 -26.87 10.30
CA SER A 232 4.52 -25.79 11.27
C SER A 232 4.34 -24.44 10.58
N PRO A 233 3.09 -24.03 10.29
CA PRO A 233 2.82 -22.79 9.58
C PRO A 233 3.21 -21.59 10.44
N ASP A 234 3.74 -20.56 9.81
CA ASP A 234 4.09 -19.30 10.45
C ASP A 234 3.46 -18.10 9.72
N LYS A 235 3.83 -16.87 10.14
CA LYS A 235 3.27 -15.64 9.58
C LYS A 235 3.50 -15.47 8.07
N LEU A 236 4.55 -16.08 7.53
CA LEU A 236 4.85 -16.00 6.10
C LEU A 236 3.86 -16.84 5.28
N ASP A 237 3.14 -17.77 5.91
CA ASP A 237 2.17 -18.65 5.26
C ASP A 237 0.73 -18.06 5.27
N GLU A 238 0.44 -17.09 6.15
CA GLU A 238 -0.91 -16.51 6.34
C GLU A 238 -1.52 -15.92 5.06
N ASN A 239 -0.68 -15.36 4.16
CA ASN A 239 -1.11 -14.70 2.93
C ASN A 239 -0.65 -15.45 1.66
N SER A 240 -0.40 -16.76 1.75
CA SER A 240 0.16 -17.56 0.65
C SER A 240 -0.58 -17.36 -0.68
N GLU A 241 -1.93 -17.41 -0.68
CA GLU A 241 -2.74 -17.19 -1.88
C GLU A 241 -2.52 -15.81 -2.51
N ASP A 242 -2.42 -14.74 -1.71
CA ASP A 242 -2.20 -13.38 -2.22
C ASP A 242 -0.85 -13.27 -2.94
N TYR A 243 0.21 -13.89 -2.41
CA TYR A 243 1.52 -13.95 -3.08
C TYR A 243 1.44 -14.70 -4.40
N LEU A 244 0.79 -15.86 -4.43
CA LEU A 244 0.67 -16.68 -5.65
C LEU A 244 -0.13 -15.95 -6.74
N PHE A 245 -1.27 -15.35 -6.39
CA PHE A 245 -2.05 -14.55 -7.34
C PHE A 245 -1.31 -13.29 -7.81
N SER A 246 -0.43 -12.70 -6.98
CA SER A 246 0.39 -11.55 -7.40
C SER A 246 1.38 -11.91 -8.51
N VAL A 247 1.88 -13.15 -8.55
CA VAL A 247 2.73 -13.65 -9.66
C VAL A 247 1.92 -13.75 -10.94
N LEU A 248 0.70 -14.29 -10.87
CA LEU A 248 -0.21 -14.35 -12.03
C LEU A 248 -0.55 -12.94 -12.55
N GLU A 249 -0.81 -11.99 -11.65
CA GLU A 249 -1.09 -10.59 -11.95
C GLU A 249 0.11 -9.89 -12.61
N LYS A 250 1.33 -10.05 -12.05
CA LYS A 250 2.59 -9.52 -12.59
C LYS A 250 2.75 -9.88 -14.06
N TYR A 251 2.51 -11.15 -14.41
CA TYR A 251 2.66 -11.67 -15.76
C TYR A 251 1.41 -11.60 -16.63
N LYS A 252 0.32 -10.99 -16.12
CA LYS A 252 -0.98 -10.86 -16.79
C LYS A 252 -1.50 -12.19 -17.34
N ASP A 253 -1.27 -13.26 -16.58
CA ASP A 253 -1.73 -14.58 -16.96
C ASP A 253 -3.26 -14.65 -16.86
N THR A 254 -3.95 -15.01 -17.93
CA THR A 254 -5.42 -15.18 -17.96
C THR A 254 -5.85 -16.65 -18.05
N SER A 255 -4.91 -17.57 -18.24
CA SER A 255 -5.17 -19.00 -18.40
C SER A 255 -5.71 -19.66 -17.14
N PHE A 256 -5.50 -19.04 -15.97
CA PHE A 256 -5.95 -19.56 -14.69
C PHE A 256 -7.37 -19.12 -14.31
N ALA A 257 -8.06 -18.32 -15.14
CA ALA A 257 -9.37 -17.75 -14.83
C ALA A 257 -10.44 -18.79 -14.46
N ALA A 258 -10.50 -19.92 -15.18
CA ALA A 258 -11.48 -20.97 -14.90
C ALA A 258 -11.23 -21.68 -13.55
N ILE A 259 -9.96 -21.85 -13.18
CA ILE A 259 -9.58 -22.45 -11.88
C ILE A 259 -9.78 -21.42 -10.76
N ALA A 260 -9.35 -20.17 -10.96
CA ALA A 260 -9.61 -19.10 -10.00
C ALA A 260 -11.11 -18.92 -9.72
N ALA A 261 -11.97 -19.13 -10.72
CA ALA A 261 -13.42 -19.13 -10.56
C ALA A 261 -13.91 -20.23 -9.60
N SER A 262 -13.35 -21.43 -9.67
CA SER A 262 -13.73 -22.52 -8.76
C SER A 262 -13.22 -22.29 -7.34
N LEU A 263 -12.11 -21.56 -7.20
CA LEU A 263 -11.52 -21.15 -5.91
C LEU A 263 -12.20 -19.93 -5.28
N LEU A 264 -13.09 -19.23 -6.01
CA LEU A 264 -13.68 -17.96 -5.59
C LEU A 264 -14.51 -18.07 -4.30
N ILE A 265 -15.19 -19.19 -4.09
CA ILE A 265 -15.95 -19.47 -2.87
C ILE A 265 -15.30 -20.65 -2.17
N LYS A 266 -14.72 -20.41 -0.99
CA LYS A 266 -14.05 -21.42 -0.17
C LYS A 266 -15.08 -22.44 0.34
N ALA A 267 -14.59 -23.63 0.72
CA ALA A 267 -15.45 -24.72 1.21
C ALA A 267 -16.30 -24.32 2.44
N ASN A 268 -15.83 -23.36 3.24
CA ASN A 268 -16.55 -22.81 4.39
C ASN A 268 -17.55 -21.69 4.02
N GLY A 269 -17.80 -21.43 2.74
CA GLY A 269 -18.72 -20.41 2.23
C GLY A 269 -18.18 -18.97 2.24
N GLN A 270 -16.91 -18.78 2.62
CA GLN A 270 -16.26 -17.47 2.58
C GLN A 270 -15.71 -17.15 1.19
N LEU A 271 -15.69 -15.87 0.85
CA LEU A 271 -15.09 -15.38 -0.39
C LEU A 271 -13.55 -15.46 -0.35
N ASN A 272 -12.96 -16.04 -1.38
CA ASN A 272 -11.55 -15.90 -1.66
C ASN A 272 -11.28 -14.52 -2.31
N ARG A 273 -10.72 -13.60 -1.51
CA ARG A 273 -10.44 -12.22 -1.96
C ARG A 273 -9.31 -12.15 -2.99
N ALA A 274 -8.33 -13.04 -2.90
CA ALA A 274 -7.21 -13.10 -3.84
C ALA A 274 -7.70 -13.53 -5.23
N ALA A 275 -8.51 -14.59 -5.28
CA ALA A 275 -9.18 -15.04 -6.51
C ALA A 275 -10.12 -13.96 -7.08
N LEU A 276 -10.90 -13.28 -6.22
CA LEU A 276 -11.76 -12.17 -6.66
C LEU A 276 -10.95 -11.03 -7.30
N LYS A 277 -9.80 -10.67 -6.72
CA LYS A 277 -8.92 -9.63 -7.27
C LYS A 277 -8.38 -10.05 -8.64
N TYR A 278 -7.94 -11.29 -8.78
CA TYR A 278 -7.44 -11.83 -10.05
C TYR A 278 -8.52 -11.84 -11.15
N LEU A 279 -9.76 -12.12 -10.77
CA LEU A 279 -10.94 -12.09 -11.65
C LEU A 279 -11.52 -10.68 -11.85
N ASP A 280 -10.86 -9.61 -11.40
CA ASP A 280 -11.35 -8.22 -11.58
C ASP A 280 -11.10 -7.71 -13.00
N ASN A 281 -11.77 -8.34 -13.97
CA ASN A 281 -11.72 -8.00 -15.38
C ASN A 281 -13.09 -8.25 -16.05
N GLU A 282 -13.33 -7.59 -17.19
CA GLU A 282 -14.63 -7.65 -17.88
C GLU A 282 -15.01 -9.08 -18.29
N GLN A 283 -14.03 -9.88 -18.72
CA GLN A 283 -14.24 -11.26 -19.18
C GLN A 283 -14.75 -12.17 -18.05
N SER A 284 -14.49 -11.80 -16.80
CA SER A 284 -14.91 -12.56 -15.62
C SER A 284 -16.29 -12.14 -15.11
N VAL A 285 -16.92 -11.10 -15.66
CA VAL A 285 -18.26 -10.65 -15.23
C VAL A 285 -19.30 -11.76 -15.21
N PRO A 286 -19.40 -12.66 -16.21
CA PRO A 286 -20.35 -13.78 -16.15
C PRO A 286 -20.11 -14.71 -14.95
N THR A 287 -18.85 -15.04 -14.70
CA THR A 287 -18.42 -15.87 -13.57
C THR A 287 -18.75 -15.19 -12.23
N LEU A 288 -18.43 -13.90 -12.09
CA LEU A 288 -18.70 -13.14 -10.88
C LEU A 288 -20.22 -12.99 -10.65
N TYR A 289 -21.01 -12.79 -11.71
CA TYR A 289 -22.47 -12.76 -11.62
C TYR A 289 -23.05 -14.10 -11.15
N GLN A 290 -22.52 -15.23 -11.65
CA GLN A 290 -22.90 -16.57 -11.17
C GLN A 290 -22.53 -16.75 -9.69
N ALA A 291 -21.31 -16.36 -9.29
CA ALA A 291 -20.86 -16.46 -7.90
C ALA A 291 -21.69 -15.60 -6.93
N TYR A 292 -22.15 -14.42 -7.35
CA TYR A 292 -23.07 -13.58 -6.56
C TYR A 292 -24.40 -14.30 -6.25
N ASN A 293 -24.84 -15.17 -7.16
CA ASN A 293 -26.08 -15.94 -7.04
C ASN A 293 -25.87 -17.33 -6.42
N ASP A 294 -24.64 -17.71 -6.07
CA ASP A 294 -24.34 -19.01 -5.47
C ASP A 294 -24.85 -19.06 -4.02
N SER A 295 -25.64 -20.09 -3.70
CA SER A 295 -26.20 -20.30 -2.37
C SER A 295 -25.17 -20.58 -1.28
N ARG A 296 -23.95 -21.01 -1.64
CA ARG A 296 -22.85 -21.22 -0.69
C ARG A 296 -22.34 -19.92 -0.10
N LEU A 297 -22.54 -18.79 -0.80
CA LEU A 297 -22.11 -17.47 -0.35
C LEU A 297 -23.13 -16.88 0.63
N THR A 298 -22.94 -17.17 1.92
CA THR A 298 -23.89 -16.77 2.98
C THR A 298 -23.62 -15.38 3.56
N ASN A 299 -22.37 -14.90 3.47
CA ASN A 299 -21.97 -13.61 4.01
C ASN A 299 -22.36 -12.45 3.08
N GLN A 300 -23.17 -11.52 3.59
CA GLN A 300 -23.67 -10.37 2.81
C GLN A 300 -22.56 -9.39 2.40
N TRP A 301 -21.49 -9.26 3.19
CA TRP A 301 -20.34 -8.41 2.84
C TRP A 301 -19.52 -9.00 1.70
N ASP A 302 -19.39 -10.32 1.67
CA ASP A 302 -18.71 -11.03 0.60
C ASP A 302 -19.54 -10.95 -0.69
N LYS A 303 -20.86 -11.13 -0.59
CA LYS A 303 -21.80 -10.91 -1.69
C LYS A 303 -21.74 -9.47 -2.23
N ALA A 304 -21.67 -8.49 -1.34
CA ALA A 304 -21.48 -7.09 -1.73
C ALA A 304 -20.12 -6.85 -2.41
N SER A 305 -19.06 -7.56 -2.00
CA SER A 305 -17.73 -7.47 -2.60
C SER A 305 -17.71 -8.00 -4.04
N ILE A 306 -18.42 -9.10 -4.32
CA ILE A 306 -18.59 -9.60 -5.69
C ILE A 306 -19.44 -8.63 -6.52
N ALA A 307 -20.59 -8.19 -5.98
CA ALA A 307 -21.46 -7.23 -6.66
C ALA A 307 -20.70 -5.94 -7.01
N SER A 308 -19.88 -5.44 -6.08
CA SER A 308 -19.02 -4.28 -6.26
C SER A 308 -18.13 -4.40 -7.51
N ARG A 309 -17.55 -5.58 -7.77
CA ARG A 309 -16.68 -5.85 -8.93
C ARG A 309 -17.49 -5.92 -10.22
N VAL A 310 -18.60 -6.64 -10.21
CA VAL A 310 -19.51 -6.72 -11.36
C VAL A 310 -20.04 -5.34 -11.75
N LEU A 311 -20.47 -4.54 -10.77
CA LEU A 311 -21.03 -3.20 -11.00
C LEU A 311 -20.01 -2.19 -11.54
N ASN A 312 -18.70 -2.44 -11.42
CA ASN A 312 -17.70 -1.61 -12.11
C ASN A 312 -17.90 -1.64 -13.64
N TYR A 313 -18.50 -2.70 -14.18
CA TYR A 313 -18.81 -2.87 -15.60
C TYR A 313 -20.25 -2.46 -15.98
N ALA A 314 -21.03 -1.90 -15.04
CA ALA A 314 -22.36 -1.36 -15.35
C ALA A 314 -22.27 -0.23 -16.38
N GLY A 315 -23.21 -0.23 -17.32
CA GLY A 315 -23.21 0.53 -18.56
C GLY A 315 -22.70 -0.30 -19.75
N LEU A 316 -21.58 -1.01 -19.58
CA LEU A 316 -20.88 -1.68 -20.67
C LEU A 316 -21.24 -3.16 -20.81
N ASN A 317 -21.49 -3.85 -19.69
CA ASN A 317 -21.75 -5.29 -19.68
C ASN A 317 -23.24 -5.60 -19.37
N PRO A 318 -23.93 -6.45 -20.18
CA PRO A 318 -25.35 -6.78 -19.97
C PRO A 318 -25.65 -7.43 -18.61
N GLN A 319 -24.80 -8.32 -18.11
CA GLN A 319 -25.00 -8.97 -16.81
C GLN A 319 -24.72 -8.01 -15.65
N ALA A 320 -23.77 -7.08 -15.80
CA ALA A 320 -23.60 -6.00 -14.84
C ALA A 320 -24.82 -5.07 -14.79
N ASN A 321 -25.40 -4.75 -15.95
CA ASN A 321 -26.66 -4.00 -16.05
C ASN A 321 -27.82 -4.74 -15.39
N GLN A 322 -27.90 -6.07 -15.59
CA GLN A 322 -28.90 -6.90 -14.94
C GLN A 322 -28.74 -6.88 -13.42
N LEU A 323 -27.53 -7.12 -12.91
CA LEU A 323 -27.26 -7.08 -11.47
C LEU A 323 -27.61 -5.72 -10.86
N PHE A 324 -27.27 -4.64 -11.56
CA PHE A 324 -27.64 -3.29 -11.14
C PHE A 324 -29.16 -3.14 -11.01
N LYS A 325 -29.92 -3.54 -12.04
CA LYS A 325 -31.38 -3.51 -12.04
C LYS A 325 -31.96 -4.41 -10.94
N ASP A 326 -31.40 -5.59 -10.70
CA ASP A 326 -31.81 -6.52 -9.64
C ASP A 326 -31.65 -5.88 -8.25
N ILE A 327 -30.49 -5.27 -7.98
CA ILE A 327 -30.21 -4.62 -6.68
C ILE A 327 -31.13 -3.41 -6.47
N VAL A 328 -31.26 -2.56 -7.48
CA VAL A 328 -32.04 -1.32 -7.41
C VAL A 328 -33.56 -1.61 -7.38
N GLY A 329 -34.01 -2.66 -8.04
CA GLY A 329 -35.41 -3.10 -8.04
C GLY A 329 -35.81 -3.91 -6.81
N ASN A 330 -34.87 -4.48 -6.05
CA ASN A 330 -35.18 -5.36 -4.91
C ASN A 330 -35.70 -4.57 -3.70
N THR A 331 -37.00 -4.58 -3.48
CA THR A 331 -37.67 -3.89 -2.37
C THR A 331 -37.35 -4.46 -0.99
N ASN A 332 -36.72 -5.63 -0.89
CA ASN A 332 -36.22 -6.17 0.38
C ASN A 332 -34.93 -5.50 0.84
N ILE A 333 -34.27 -4.73 -0.03
CA ILE A 333 -33.11 -3.90 0.31
C ILE A 333 -33.61 -2.49 0.64
N ASP A 334 -33.16 -1.92 1.77
CA ASP A 334 -33.48 -0.55 2.16
C ASP A 334 -33.18 0.42 1.00
N SER A 335 -34.11 1.33 0.70
CA SER A 335 -33.96 2.41 -0.28
C SER A 335 -32.64 3.17 -0.12
N ARG A 336 -32.12 3.32 1.11
CA ARG A 336 -30.77 3.88 1.36
C ARG A 336 -29.64 3.03 0.77
N MET A 337 -29.71 1.72 0.88
CA MET A 337 -28.70 0.81 0.31
C MET A 337 -28.84 0.69 -1.21
N ARG A 338 -30.06 0.80 -1.74
CA ARG A 338 -30.29 0.84 -3.20
C ARG A 338 -29.76 2.12 -3.81
N SER A 339 -29.93 3.27 -3.14
CA SER A 339 -29.40 4.55 -3.61
C SER A 339 -27.88 4.59 -3.63
N PHE A 340 -27.21 3.84 -2.76
CA PHE A 340 -25.77 3.60 -2.78
C PHE A 340 -25.30 2.86 -4.04
N ALA A 341 -26.08 1.88 -4.54
CA ALA A 341 -25.77 1.21 -5.81
C ALA A 341 -25.87 2.18 -7.00
N VAL A 342 -26.86 3.09 -6.97
CA VAL A 342 -27.01 4.17 -7.96
C VAL A 342 -25.81 5.12 -7.93
N ALA A 343 -25.50 5.69 -6.76
CA ALA A 343 -24.42 6.65 -6.59
C ALA A 343 -23.04 6.07 -6.97
N ARG A 344 -22.83 4.77 -6.81
CA ARG A 344 -21.60 4.06 -7.21
C ARG A 344 -21.26 4.24 -8.69
N LEU A 345 -22.25 4.44 -9.58
CA LEU A 345 -22.00 4.61 -11.01
C LEU A 345 -21.15 5.84 -11.36
N VAL A 346 -21.04 6.83 -10.47
CA VAL A 346 -20.17 8.01 -10.64
C VAL A 346 -18.74 7.75 -10.14
N GLY A 347 -18.52 6.68 -9.37
CA GLY A 347 -17.26 6.42 -8.68
C GLY A 347 -16.98 7.33 -7.48
N GLY A 348 -15.79 7.19 -6.90
CA GLY A 348 -15.30 8.00 -5.78
C GLY A 348 -15.33 7.33 -4.40
N ASN A 349 -14.71 7.98 -3.41
CA ASN A 349 -14.53 7.47 -2.04
C ASN A 349 -15.71 7.78 -1.11
N PHE A 350 -16.94 7.40 -1.49
CA PHE A 350 -18.10 7.57 -0.62
C PHE A 350 -18.39 6.31 0.19
N GLY A 351 -17.98 6.27 1.46
CA GLY A 351 -18.33 5.15 2.37
C GLY A 351 -18.00 3.74 1.81
N PRO A 352 -18.86 2.71 2.05
CA PRO A 352 -18.63 1.35 1.55
C PRO A 352 -18.81 1.21 0.02
N THR A 353 -19.11 2.29 -0.71
CA THR A 353 -19.37 2.28 -2.17
C THR A 353 -18.17 2.73 -2.99
N SER A 354 -16.95 2.65 -2.45
CA SER A 354 -15.74 3.02 -3.17
C SER A 354 -15.65 2.28 -4.51
N SER A 355 -15.54 3.05 -5.59
CA SER A 355 -15.37 2.58 -6.96
C SER A 355 -14.49 3.56 -7.73
N ASP A 356 -13.80 3.07 -8.74
CA ASP A 356 -13.02 3.95 -9.61
C ASP A 356 -13.97 4.90 -10.35
N THR A 357 -13.63 6.19 -10.32
CA THR A 357 -14.31 7.21 -11.11
C THR A 357 -14.21 6.84 -12.59
N PRO A 358 -15.33 6.67 -13.32
CA PRO A 358 -15.28 6.35 -14.73
C PRO A 358 -14.64 7.51 -15.48
N THR A 359 -13.56 7.24 -16.21
CA THR A 359 -12.87 8.21 -17.05
C THR A 359 -13.15 8.02 -18.54
N ASP A 360 -13.65 6.84 -18.93
CA ASP A 360 -14.03 6.54 -20.30
C ASP A 360 -15.37 7.21 -20.67
N PRO A 361 -15.40 8.11 -21.68
CA PRO A 361 -16.62 8.75 -22.14
C PRO A 361 -17.72 7.75 -22.54
N GLN A 362 -17.37 6.59 -23.14
CA GLN A 362 -18.36 5.60 -23.54
C GLN A 362 -19.04 4.98 -22.33
N GLN A 363 -18.26 4.63 -21.30
CA GLN A 363 -18.79 4.14 -20.04
C GLN A 363 -19.73 5.16 -19.37
N ILE A 364 -19.34 6.44 -19.35
CA ILE A 364 -20.17 7.50 -18.75
C ILE A 364 -21.52 7.64 -19.48
N ILE A 365 -21.50 7.68 -20.83
CA ILE A 365 -22.72 7.74 -21.65
C ILE A 365 -23.60 6.51 -21.40
N ALA A 366 -23.00 5.32 -21.34
CA ALA A 366 -23.74 4.08 -21.12
C ALA A 366 -24.40 4.03 -19.74
N ARG A 367 -23.72 4.53 -18.70
CA ARG A 367 -24.27 4.65 -17.34
C ARG A 367 -25.40 5.70 -17.26
N GLN A 368 -25.28 6.82 -17.96
CA GLN A 368 -26.38 7.80 -18.07
C GLN A 368 -27.63 7.19 -18.71
N LYS A 369 -27.46 6.45 -19.81
CA LYS A 369 -28.55 5.73 -20.47
C LYS A 369 -29.21 4.72 -19.53
N LEU A 370 -28.42 3.92 -18.81
CA LEU A 370 -28.92 2.95 -17.83
C LEU A 370 -29.77 3.62 -16.73
N LEU A 371 -29.31 4.74 -16.18
CA LEU A 371 -30.03 5.51 -15.16
C LEU A 371 -31.33 6.12 -15.70
N THR A 372 -31.29 6.63 -16.92
CA THR A 372 -32.46 7.24 -17.59
C THR A 372 -33.54 6.19 -17.84
N GLU A 373 -33.15 4.96 -18.20
CA GLU A 373 -34.07 3.83 -18.40
C GLU A 373 -34.83 3.45 -17.13
N ILE A 374 -34.16 3.45 -15.96
CA ILE A 374 -34.79 3.03 -14.70
C ILE A 374 -35.53 4.15 -13.98
N ALA A 375 -35.24 5.42 -14.28
CA ALA A 375 -35.78 6.57 -13.56
C ALA A 375 -37.33 6.59 -13.42
N PRO A 376 -38.13 6.25 -14.46
CA PRO A 376 -39.59 6.25 -14.34
C PRO A 376 -40.12 5.30 -13.25
N GLY A 377 -39.42 4.20 -12.97
CA GLY A 377 -39.82 3.22 -11.96
C GLY A 377 -39.64 3.67 -10.51
N PHE A 378 -39.00 4.81 -10.26
CA PHE A 378 -38.65 5.29 -8.92
C PHE A 378 -39.20 6.68 -8.58
N GLN A 379 -40.15 7.21 -9.36
CA GLN A 379 -40.72 8.54 -9.12
C GLN A 379 -41.40 8.67 -7.75
N GLU A 380 -42.00 7.58 -7.27
CA GLU A 380 -42.68 7.50 -5.96
C GLU A 380 -41.72 7.18 -4.79
N ASP A 381 -40.43 6.96 -5.05
CA ASP A 381 -39.39 6.80 -4.01
C ASP A 381 -38.47 8.04 -4.04
N PRO A 382 -38.72 9.06 -3.18
CA PRO A 382 -37.99 10.33 -3.23
C PRO A 382 -36.48 10.18 -3.06
N ARG A 383 -36.02 9.16 -2.30
CA ARG A 383 -34.59 8.91 -2.09
C ARG A 383 -33.95 8.36 -3.34
N MET A 384 -34.59 7.38 -3.98
CA MET A 384 -34.11 6.81 -5.23
C MET A 384 -34.16 7.82 -6.38
N ALA A 385 -35.27 8.55 -6.53
CA ALA A 385 -35.40 9.61 -7.53
C ALA A 385 -34.28 10.66 -7.39
N ARG A 386 -34.02 11.13 -6.15
CA ARG A 386 -32.93 12.08 -5.88
C ARG A 386 -31.56 11.50 -6.21
N ALA A 387 -31.30 10.25 -5.82
CA ALA A 387 -30.02 9.59 -6.10
C ALA A 387 -29.77 9.44 -7.61
N ILE A 388 -30.79 9.06 -8.38
CA ILE A 388 -30.70 8.94 -9.85
C ILE A 388 -30.36 10.29 -10.48
N VAL A 389 -31.11 11.36 -10.12
CA VAL A 389 -30.86 12.71 -10.65
C VAL A 389 -29.46 13.21 -10.29
N THR A 390 -29.06 13.08 -9.03
CA THR A 390 -27.72 13.52 -8.57
C THR A 390 -26.61 12.77 -9.30
N THR A 391 -26.80 11.47 -9.54
CA THR A 391 -25.81 10.64 -10.23
C THR A 391 -25.73 11.02 -11.71
N LEU A 392 -26.86 11.28 -12.37
CA LEU A 392 -26.91 11.78 -13.75
C LEU A 392 -26.17 13.12 -13.91
N ASP A 393 -26.42 14.06 -13.01
CA ASP A 393 -25.76 15.38 -13.00
C ASP A 393 -24.24 15.24 -12.84
N GLN A 394 -23.80 14.37 -11.94
CA GLN A 394 -22.37 14.12 -11.72
C GLN A 394 -21.70 13.47 -12.93
N LEU A 395 -22.35 12.48 -13.57
CA LEU A 395 -21.85 11.88 -14.82
C LEU A 395 -21.75 12.92 -15.95
N ALA A 396 -22.74 13.82 -16.07
CA ALA A 396 -22.71 14.90 -17.05
C ALA A 396 -21.58 15.91 -16.78
N ASN A 397 -21.32 16.23 -15.51
CA ASN A 397 -20.20 17.09 -15.11
C ASN A 397 -18.84 16.44 -15.43
N GLN A 398 -18.71 15.12 -15.25
CA GLN A 398 -17.49 14.36 -15.61
C GLN A 398 -17.21 14.40 -17.12
N GLN A 399 -18.24 14.30 -17.96
CA GLN A 399 -18.09 14.44 -19.42
C GLN A 399 -17.58 15.82 -19.84
N ASN A 400 -17.96 16.87 -19.11
CA ASN A 400 -17.64 18.26 -19.45
C ASN A 400 -16.32 18.76 -18.83
N GLY A 401 -15.50 17.89 -18.22
CA GLY A 401 -14.20 18.25 -17.63
C GLY A 401 -14.28 19.08 -16.34
N GLY A 402 -15.40 19.02 -15.62
CA GLY A 402 -15.70 19.92 -14.50
C GLY A 402 -14.84 19.72 -13.25
N GLN A 403 -14.08 20.76 -12.87
CA GLN A 403 -13.65 21.04 -11.51
C GLN A 403 -14.87 21.08 -10.57
N THR A 404 -15.07 20.04 -9.77
CA THR A 404 -15.98 20.12 -8.62
C THR A 404 -15.30 20.85 -7.48
N ASP A 405 -15.84 22.01 -7.08
CA ASP A 405 -15.52 22.65 -5.82
C ASP A 405 -15.82 21.65 -4.67
N PRO A 406 -14.81 21.20 -3.89
CA PRO A 406 -15.00 20.20 -2.84
C PRO A 406 -15.98 20.65 -1.74
N ASN A 407 -16.36 21.93 -1.69
CA ASN A 407 -17.35 22.44 -0.74
C ASN A 407 -18.81 22.29 -1.20
N GLN A 408 -19.09 22.03 -2.49
CA GLN A 408 -20.43 21.62 -2.93
C GLN A 408 -20.66 20.10 -2.84
N ALA A 409 -19.58 19.33 -2.63
CA ALA A 409 -19.59 17.87 -2.49
C ALA A 409 -20.08 17.37 -1.11
N SER A 410 -20.52 18.27 -0.23
CA SER A 410 -21.00 17.94 1.12
C SER A 410 -22.49 18.20 1.28
N VAL A 411 -23.31 17.55 0.44
CA VAL A 411 -24.74 17.39 0.76
C VAL A 411 -24.95 15.98 1.26
N ASP A 412 -25.01 15.89 2.58
CA ASP A 412 -25.25 14.66 3.34
C ASP A 412 -26.53 13.96 2.82
N PRO A 413 -26.45 12.71 2.31
CA PRO A 413 -27.64 11.94 1.98
C PRO A 413 -28.50 11.60 3.22
N ASN A 414 -28.01 11.92 4.42
CA ASN A 414 -28.73 11.83 5.69
C ASN A 414 -29.55 13.10 6.01
N ALA A 415 -29.51 14.14 5.17
CA ALA A 415 -30.35 15.33 5.34
C ALA A 415 -31.81 15.03 5.00
N GLY A 416 -32.53 14.48 5.98
CA GLY A 416 -33.98 14.52 6.08
C GLY A 416 -34.49 15.97 6.03
N GLY A 417 -35.68 16.15 5.48
CA GLY A 417 -36.16 17.43 4.99
C GLY A 417 -36.24 18.55 6.03
N ASN A 418 -35.94 19.76 5.57
CA ASN A 418 -36.86 20.89 5.68
C ASN A 418 -36.40 22.00 4.73
N ASN A 419 -37.27 22.30 3.77
CA ASN A 419 -37.11 23.40 2.84
C ASN A 419 -37.74 24.64 3.49
N THR A 420 -36.95 25.67 3.76
CA THR A 420 -37.45 27.05 3.83
C THR A 420 -36.43 27.98 3.19
N THR A 421 -36.73 28.31 1.94
CA THR A 421 -36.32 29.53 1.24
C THR A 421 -36.55 30.77 2.11
N SER A 422 -35.52 31.58 2.32
CA SER A 422 -35.67 33.05 2.42
C SER A 422 -34.32 33.73 2.21
N GLY A 423 -34.30 34.67 1.26
CA GLY A 423 -33.12 35.47 0.92
C GLY A 423 -32.80 36.55 1.96
N GLY A 424 -31.57 37.06 1.88
CA GLY A 424 -31.15 38.22 2.67
C GLY A 424 -29.68 38.56 2.48
N ASN A 425 -29.41 39.55 1.64
CA ASN A 425 -28.15 40.30 1.59
C ASN A 425 -27.76 40.85 2.98
N ASN A 426 -26.52 40.61 3.43
CA ASN A 426 -25.65 41.69 3.94
C ASN A 426 -24.19 41.22 4.18
N PRO A 427 -23.17 42.03 3.82
CA PRO A 427 -21.77 41.74 4.11
C PRO A 427 -21.29 42.45 5.37
N ARG A 428 -20.68 41.75 6.34
CA ARG A 428 -19.86 42.40 7.39
C ARG A 428 -18.62 41.60 7.79
N SER A 429 -17.50 42.18 7.38
CA SER A 429 -16.16 42.21 7.99
C SER A 429 -15.97 41.60 9.39
N ARG A 430 -15.11 40.57 9.44
CA ARG A 430 -13.77 40.57 10.05
C ARG A 430 -13.59 41.32 11.38
N SER A 431 -13.60 40.57 12.48
CA SER A 431 -12.71 40.72 13.65
C SER A 431 -12.32 39.28 14.05
N GLY A 432 -11.06 38.88 14.19
CA GLY A 432 -9.96 39.52 14.88
C GLY A 432 -9.83 38.86 16.26
N ARG A 433 -9.10 37.73 16.38
CA ARG A 433 -8.55 37.24 17.66
C ARG A 433 -7.39 36.27 17.49
N THR A 434 -6.23 36.90 17.53
CA THR A 434 -5.01 36.61 18.30
C THR A 434 -4.77 35.22 18.92
N ARG A 435 -3.51 34.82 18.68
CA ARG A 435 -2.65 33.78 19.21
C ARG A 435 -2.36 33.93 20.72
N GLY A 436 -2.21 32.80 21.41
CA GLY A 436 -1.59 32.65 22.74
C GLY A 436 -2.26 31.48 23.48
N GLY A 437 -1.59 30.56 24.16
CA GLY A 437 -0.20 30.35 24.51
C GLY A 437 -0.16 29.07 25.35
N ARG A 438 0.93 28.31 25.26
CA ARG A 438 1.17 27.10 26.08
C ARG A 438 1.19 27.45 27.57
N THR A 439 0.62 26.60 28.40
CA THR A 439 1.17 26.30 29.73
C THR A 439 1.13 24.81 30.02
N ARG A 440 2.22 24.37 30.63
CA ARG A 440 2.57 23.03 31.09
C ARG A 440 2.38 23.05 32.60
N GLY A 441 1.69 22.08 33.17
CA GLY A 441 1.54 21.92 34.61
C GLY A 441 1.30 20.45 34.93
N GLY A 442 2.21 19.86 35.70
CA GLY A 442 2.18 18.45 36.07
C GLY A 442 1.66 18.20 37.49
N ASN A 443 1.72 16.92 37.83
CA ASN A 443 1.78 16.28 39.14
C ASN A 443 0.49 15.93 39.91
N ASN A 444 0.32 14.61 40.02
CA ASN A 444 0.35 13.81 41.25
C ASN A 444 -0.96 13.25 41.86
N ALA A 445 -0.80 11.97 42.24
CA ALA A 445 -1.43 11.20 43.32
C ALA A 445 -2.90 10.80 43.12
N ALA A 446 -3.23 9.54 42.82
CA ALA A 446 -3.18 8.31 43.65
C ALA A 446 -4.58 7.98 44.26
N PRO A 447 -4.89 6.68 44.49
CA PRO A 447 -6.24 6.12 44.32
C PRO A 447 -6.91 5.71 45.63
N GLN A 448 -8.23 5.48 45.60
CA GLN A 448 -9.02 4.84 46.66
C GLN A 448 -10.41 4.41 46.12
N PRO A 449 -11.16 3.50 46.77
CA PRO A 449 -10.85 2.08 46.93
C PRO A 449 -12.03 1.17 46.54
N GLN A 450 -11.78 -0.14 46.59
CA GLN A 450 -12.74 -1.23 46.49
C GLN A 450 -13.75 -1.19 47.63
N ASP A 451 -15.00 -1.54 47.35
CA ASP A 451 -15.93 -2.05 48.36
C ASP A 451 -16.46 -3.42 47.92
N GLN A 452 -16.35 -4.36 48.86
CA GLN A 452 -16.79 -5.74 48.75
C GLN A 452 -18.18 -5.83 49.37
N SER A 453 -19.13 -6.46 48.68
CA SER A 453 -20.24 -7.10 49.39
C SER A 453 -20.51 -8.47 48.78
N ALA A 454 -20.64 -9.42 49.70
CA ALA A 454 -20.77 -10.84 49.49
C ALA A 454 -22.23 -11.28 49.36
N GLY A 455 -22.40 -12.52 48.89
CA GLY A 455 -23.65 -13.29 48.90
C GLY A 455 -23.93 -13.81 47.49
N GLY A 456 -24.02 -15.11 47.22
CA GLY A 456 -24.12 -16.30 48.04
C GLY A 456 -24.58 -17.41 47.08
N ASP A 457 -24.22 -18.65 47.39
CA ASP A 457 -24.52 -19.87 46.64
C ASP A 457 -25.97 -19.98 46.14
N VAL A 458 -26.20 -20.71 45.04
CA VAL A 458 -26.83 -22.05 45.05
C VAL A 458 -26.88 -22.63 43.62
N ILE A 459 -26.49 -23.90 43.57
CA ILE A 459 -26.52 -24.88 42.48
C ILE A 459 -27.95 -25.13 41.98
N GLN A 460 -28.14 -25.12 40.65
CA GLN A 460 -28.68 -26.24 39.85
C GLN A 460 -28.52 -25.97 38.36
#